data_AF-A0AAW8DDH5-F1
#
_entry.id   AF-A0AAW8DDH5-F1
#
_cell.length_a   1.000
_cell.length_b   1.000
_cell.length_c   1.000
_cell.angle_alpha   90.00
_cell.angle_beta   90.00
_cell.angle_gamma   90.00
#
_symmetry.space_group_name_H-M   'P 1'
#
loop_
_entity.id
_entity.type
_entity.pdbx_description
1 polymer ?
#
loop_
_entity_poly.entity_id
_entity_poly.type
_entity_poly.pdbx_seq_one_letter_code
_entity_poly.pdbx_strand_id
1 'polypeptide(L)'
;MTVVRAVLVVVCAARHRRAARRSLATGRSRRRVDVPVRPEVTEPVSVIVPAYNEAAGIEAAVRSIATSSHPVEIIVVDDGSTDDTADIVEKLGLPGVMLIRKENGGKPSALNAGLAAAGHDLVVMVDGDTVFEPETVHALIQPFADPRVGAISGNTKVANRGRILGAWQHIEYVVGFNLDRRLFDIAECMPTVPGAIGAFRRDALFRVGGVSDDTLAEDTDLTMALCRDGWRVVYQDDARAWTEAPASLGALWKQRYRWCYGTLQAMWKHRGAVVQGGQAGKLGRRGLGYLLVLQVLLPLFAPVVDVFAIYGLVFLDPVRIAALWLVFLLVQFLMAAYAFRLDNESLRPLWTLPLQQFVYRQLMYLVVIQSVVAALAGVHLRWHRMERYGSLRVPPASQGQA
;
A
#
# COMPACT_ATOMS: atom_id res chain seq x y z
N MET A 1 11.52 -14.02 -16.90
CA MET A 1 10.98 -12.86 -16.17
C MET A 1 10.97 -13.05 -14.66
N THR A 2 10.42 -14.16 -14.11
CA THR A 2 10.36 -14.39 -12.64
C THR A 2 11.72 -14.40 -11.94
N VAL A 3 12.75 -15.02 -12.55
CA VAL A 3 14.13 -15.02 -12.01
C VAL A 3 14.75 -13.62 -12.04
N VAL A 4 14.49 -12.82 -13.09
CA VAL A 4 14.98 -11.44 -13.19
C VAL A 4 14.32 -10.56 -12.15
N ARG A 5 12.99 -10.69 -11.95
CA ARG A 5 12.28 -10.03 -10.85
C ARG A 5 12.85 -10.46 -9.51
N ALA A 6 13.06 -11.76 -9.27
CA ALA A 6 13.66 -12.28 -8.05
C ALA A 6 15.03 -11.66 -7.76
N VAL A 7 15.92 -11.61 -8.75
CA VAL A 7 17.26 -11.06 -8.61
C VAL A 7 17.22 -9.55 -8.37
N LEU A 8 16.45 -8.79 -9.15
CA LEU A 8 16.29 -7.35 -8.98
C LEU A 8 15.76 -7.03 -7.58
N VAL A 9 14.76 -7.76 -7.15
CA VAL A 9 14.12 -7.61 -5.85
C VAL A 9 15.06 -7.94 -4.70
N VAL A 10 15.78 -9.06 -4.76
CA VAL A 10 16.72 -9.47 -3.70
C VAL A 10 17.88 -8.46 -3.60
N VAL A 11 18.43 -8.01 -4.73
CA VAL A 11 19.52 -7.03 -4.76
C VAL A 11 19.06 -5.67 -4.26
N CYS A 12 17.88 -5.20 -4.70
CA CYS A 12 17.32 -3.93 -4.26
C CYS A 12 16.95 -3.95 -2.78
N ALA A 13 16.30 -5.00 -2.28
CA ALA A 13 15.95 -5.07 -0.87
C ALA A 13 17.20 -5.16 0.04
N ALA A 14 18.26 -5.86 -0.39
CA ALA A 14 19.55 -5.85 0.30
C ALA A 14 20.19 -4.45 0.33
N ARG A 15 20.05 -3.67 -0.76
CA ARG A 15 20.51 -2.27 -0.84
C ARG A 15 19.67 -1.34 0.04
N HIS A 16 18.35 -1.47 0.02
CA HIS A 16 17.44 -0.69 0.86
C HIS A 16 17.76 -0.90 2.34
N ARG A 17 17.91 -2.16 2.78
CA ARG A 17 18.29 -2.47 4.18
C ARG A 17 19.65 -1.88 4.56
N ARG A 18 20.62 -1.85 3.63
CA ARG A 18 21.92 -1.21 3.86
C ARG A 18 21.79 0.31 3.94
N ALA A 19 20.91 0.93 3.17
CA ALA A 19 20.64 2.37 3.21
C ALA A 19 19.89 2.76 4.50
N ALA A 20 18.82 2.04 4.87
CA ALA A 20 18.07 2.24 6.10
C ALA A 20 18.96 2.06 7.35
N ARG A 21 19.79 1.01 7.39
CA ARG A 21 20.79 0.81 8.47
C ARG A 21 21.83 1.92 8.55
N ARG A 22 22.20 2.56 7.44
CA ARG A 22 23.11 3.72 7.46
C ARG A 22 22.43 4.97 8.01
N SER A 23 21.11 5.08 7.85
CA SER A 23 20.30 6.16 8.44
C SER A 23 20.03 5.95 9.94
N LEU A 24 19.88 4.70 10.39
CA LEU A 24 19.59 4.32 11.78
C LEU A 24 20.82 4.04 12.66
N ALA A 25 22.03 3.88 12.08
CA ALA A 25 23.26 3.64 12.85
C ALA A 25 23.83 4.90 13.56
N THR A 26 23.00 5.93 13.73
CA THR A 26 23.27 7.14 14.53
C THR A 26 23.26 6.89 16.05
N GLY A 27 22.97 5.66 16.52
CA GLY A 27 22.85 5.36 17.96
C GLY A 27 23.98 4.59 18.66
N ARG A 28 24.90 3.89 17.97
CA ARG A 28 25.96 3.13 18.67
C ARG A 28 27.22 2.91 17.81
N SER A 29 28.27 3.65 18.19
CA SER A 29 29.71 3.49 17.88
C SER A 29 30.14 2.37 16.93
N ARG A 30 30.54 2.74 15.69
CA ARG A 30 31.91 2.54 15.16
C ARG A 30 32.03 3.10 13.71
N ARG A 31 33.03 3.98 13.53
CA ARG A 31 33.54 4.63 12.30
C ARG A 31 32.60 5.61 11.59
N ARG A 32 32.83 6.90 11.89
CA ARG A 32 32.32 8.08 11.18
C ARG A 32 32.67 8.01 9.68
N VAL A 33 31.63 7.89 8.87
CA VAL A 33 31.57 8.53 7.55
C VAL A 33 30.64 9.72 7.76
N ASP A 34 31.09 10.94 7.46
CA ASP A 34 30.30 12.16 7.55
C ASP A 34 29.08 12.10 6.63
N VAL A 35 28.01 11.46 7.11
CA VAL A 35 26.67 11.63 6.56
C VAL A 35 26.05 12.77 7.35
N PRO A 36 25.58 13.86 6.69
CA PRO A 36 24.89 14.93 7.38
C PRO A 36 23.72 14.35 8.18
N VAL A 37 23.75 14.51 9.51
CA VAL A 37 22.63 14.15 10.38
C VAL A 37 21.49 15.05 9.97
N ARG A 38 20.45 14.48 9.35
CA ARG A 38 19.23 15.23 9.05
C ARG A 38 18.53 15.53 10.37
N PRO A 39 18.05 16.76 10.59
CA PRO A 39 17.31 17.09 11.81
C PRO A 39 16.06 16.23 11.89
N GLU A 40 15.71 15.85 13.11
CA GLU A 40 14.46 15.14 13.41
C GLU A 40 13.28 16.06 13.10
N VAL A 41 12.24 15.50 12.48
CA VAL A 41 11.00 16.22 12.18
C VAL A 41 10.10 16.11 13.40
N THR A 42 9.87 17.23 14.08
CA THR A 42 9.13 17.30 15.37
C THR A 42 7.83 18.09 15.25
N GLU A 43 7.58 18.70 14.11
CA GLU A 43 6.39 19.50 13.83
C GLU A 43 5.11 18.65 13.98
N PRO A 44 4.04 19.21 14.59
CA PRO A 44 2.76 18.51 14.70
C PRO A 44 2.17 18.22 13.31
N VAL A 45 1.32 17.21 13.24
CA VAL A 45 0.73 16.74 11.97
C VAL A 45 -0.80 16.69 12.06
N SER A 46 -1.48 16.97 10.96
CA SER A 46 -2.94 16.77 10.86
C SER A 46 -3.21 15.38 10.29
N VAL A 47 -3.92 14.54 11.03
CA VAL A 47 -4.31 13.17 10.63
C VAL A 47 -5.75 13.18 10.17
N ILE A 48 -5.99 12.94 8.89
CA ILE A 48 -7.32 12.92 8.27
C ILE A 48 -7.81 11.47 8.20
N VAL A 49 -9.00 11.24 8.76
CA VAL A 49 -9.68 9.95 8.79
C VAL A 49 -11.02 10.08 8.04
N PRO A 50 -11.10 9.76 6.74
CA PRO A 50 -12.37 9.71 6.04
C PRO A 50 -13.17 8.48 6.52
N ALA A 51 -14.45 8.69 6.82
CA ALA A 51 -15.33 7.64 7.33
C ALA A 51 -16.67 7.64 6.58
N TYR A 52 -17.12 6.46 6.17
CA TYR A 52 -18.46 6.24 5.65
C TYR A 52 -18.91 4.81 6.02
N ASN A 53 -19.84 4.69 6.95
CA ASN A 53 -20.29 3.43 7.51
C ASN A 53 -19.15 2.56 8.08
N GLU A 54 -18.33 3.16 8.94
CA GLU A 54 -17.15 2.54 9.57
C GLU A 54 -17.36 2.28 11.08
N ALA A 55 -18.61 2.15 11.54
CA ALA A 55 -18.94 1.96 12.96
C ALA A 55 -18.18 0.78 13.61
N ALA A 56 -17.86 -0.25 12.82
CA ALA A 56 -17.13 -1.43 13.27
C ALA A 56 -15.64 -1.18 13.57
N GLY A 57 -15.01 -0.19 12.93
CA GLY A 57 -13.55 0.05 12.98
C GLY A 57 -13.12 1.41 13.52
N ILE A 58 -13.98 2.42 13.41
CA ILE A 58 -13.63 3.83 13.63
C ILE A 58 -13.12 4.10 15.04
N GLU A 59 -13.69 3.46 16.06
CA GLU A 59 -13.25 3.64 17.45
C GLU A 59 -11.79 3.21 17.62
N ALA A 60 -11.44 2.03 17.11
CA ALA A 60 -10.08 1.50 17.24
C ALA A 60 -9.07 2.34 16.45
N ALA A 61 -9.45 2.80 15.25
CA ALA A 61 -8.62 3.67 14.43
C ALA A 61 -8.30 4.99 15.15
N VAL A 62 -9.34 5.75 15.56
CA VAL A 62 -9.18 7.06 16.22
C VAL A 62 -8.41 6.94 17.54
N ARG A 63 -8.73 5.93 18.37
CA ARG A 63 -7.99 5.72 19.63
C ARG A 63 -6.50 5.43 19.39
N SER A 64 -6.16 4.64 18.37
CA SER A 64 -4.77 4.31 18.08
C SER A 64 -3.94 5.54 17.67
N ILE A 65 -4.55 6.43 16.89
CA ILE A 65 -3.93 7.70 16.48
C ILE A 65 -3.79 8.63 17.69
N ALA A 66 -4.80 8.69 18.56
CA ALA A 66 -4.77 9.52 19.78
C ALA A 66 -3.69 9.08 20.78
N THR A 67 -3.28 7.81 20.75
CA THR A 67 -2.16 7.28 21.54
C THR A 67 -0.79 7.43 20.88
N SER A 68 -0.70 8.21 19.79
CA SER A 68 0.57 8.40 19.09
C SER A 68 1.62 9.03 20.00
N SER A 69 2.86 8.58 19.84
CA SER A 69 4.05 9.18 20.46
C SER A 69 4.43 10.54 19.84
N HIS A 70 3.77 10.93 18.75
CA HIS A 70 3.98 12.20 18.06
C HIS A 70 2.78 13.15 18.27
N PRO A 71 2.98 14.48 18.34
CA PRO A 71 1.87 15.43 18.39
C PRO A 71 0.97 15.37 17.15
N VAL A 72 -0.32 15.09 17.35
CA VAL A 72 -1.31 14.95 16.27
C VAL A 72 -2.55 15.82 16.52
N GLU A 73 -3.05 16.43 15.44
CA GLU A 73 -4.42 16.91 15.31
C GLU A 73 -5.21 15.84 14.54
N ILE A 74 -6.33 15.36 15.05
CA ILE A 74 -7.12 14.31 14.40
C ILE A 74 -8.38 14.93 13.80
N ILE A 75 -8.58 14.73 12.50
CA ILE A 75 -9.73 15.23 11.75
C ILE A 75 -10.48 14.05 11.19
N VAL A 76 -11.59 13.69 11.81
CA VAL A 76 -12.49 12.66 11.30
C VAL A 76 -13.53 13.32 10.40
N VAL A 77 -13.66 12.84 9.17
CA VAL A 77 -14.64 13.35 8.21
C VAL A 77 -15.67 12.28 7.94
N ASP A 78 -16.84 12.43 8.53
CA ASP A 78 -18.01 11.59 8.27
C ASP A 78 -18.69 12.03 6.96
N ASP A 79 -18.57 11.20 5.92
CA ASP A 79 -19.10 11.44 4.58
C ASP A 79 -20.55 10.93 4.44
N GLY A 80 -21.38 11.35 5.39
CA GLY A 80 -22.81 11.06 5.42
C GLY A 80 -23.11 9.61 5.77
N SER A 81 -22.51 9.10 6.86
CA SER A 81 -22.79 7.74 7.32
C SER A 81 -24.25 7.56 7.71
N THR A 82 -24.75 6.35 7.48
CA THR A 82 -26.11 5.92 7.84
C THR A 82 -26.16 5.03 9.07
N ASP A 83 -24.99 4.66 9.60
CA ASP A 83 -24.82 3.92 10.86
C ASP A 83 -24.29 4.83 11.97
N ASP A 84 -23.91 4.25 13.11
CA ASP A 84 -23.48 4.98 14.31
C ASP A 84 -22.06 5.57 14.21
N THR A 85 -21.42 5.61 13.03
CA THR A 85 -20.01 6.04 12.87
C THR A 85 -19.72 7.40 13.52
N ALA A 86 -20.50 8.43 13.18
CA ALA A 86 -20.31 9.78 13.70
C ALA A 86 -20.56 9.85 15.22
N ASP A 87 -21.58 9.16 15.70
CA ASP A 87 -21.96 9.14 17.11
C ASP A 87 -20.92 8.43 17.98
N ILE A 88 -20.27 7.37 17.45
CA ILE A 88 -19.15 6.71 18.09
C ILE A 88 -18.00 7.70 18.28
N VAL A 89 -17.66 8.46 17.24
CA VAL A 89 -16.55 9.43 17.28
C VAL A 89 -16.84 10.56 18.28
N GLU A 90 -18.07 11.08 18.33
CA GLU A 90 -18.44 12.10 19.33
C GLU A 90 -18.37 11.57 20.76
N LYS A 91 -18.85 10.34 20.99
CA LYS A 91 -18.81 9.70 22.31
C LYS A 91 -17.40 9.42 22.82
N LEU A 92 -16.39 9.41 21.96
CA LEU A 92 -15.00 9.22 22.38
C LEU A 92 -14.51 10.33 23.33
N GLY A 93 -14.99 11.57 23.14
CA GLY A 93 -14.62 12.72 23.99
C GLY A 93 -13.11 12.98 24.08
N LEU A 94 -12.35 12.57 23.07
CA LEU A 94 -10.89 12.67 23.07
C LEU A 94 -10.45 14.11 22.73
N PRO A 95 -9.49 14.69 23.48
CA PRO A 95 -8.93 15.99 23.13
C PRO A 95 -8.18 15.91 21.80
N GLY A 96 -8.27 16.96 20.99
CA GLY A 96 -7.58 17.02 19.69
C GLY A 96 -8.24 16.22 18.56
N VAL A 97 -9.47 15.73 18.76
CA VAL A 97 -10.31 15.12 17.70
C VAL A 97 -11.38 16.12 17.26
N MET A 98 -11.35 16.47 15.97
CA MET A 98 -12.38 17.25 15.29
C MET A 98 -13.21 16.33 14.40
N LEU A 99 -14.54 16.36 14.56
CA LEU A 99 -15.47 15.65 13.68
C LEU A 99 -16.10 16.64 12.69
N ILE A 100 -16.02 16.34 11.41
CA ILE A 100 -16.70 17.05 10.33
C ILE A 100 -17.76 16.12 9.76
N ARG A 101 -19.04 16.51 9.85
CA ARG A 101 -20.16 15.80 9.21
C ARG A 101 -20.51 16.49 7.89
N LYS A 102 -20.60 15.75 6.79
CA LYS A 102 -21.00 16.28 5.47
C LYS A 102 -21.91 15.31 4.72
N GLU A 103 -22.55 15.79 3.64
CA GLU A 103 -23.27 14.91 2.71
C GLU A 103 -22.30 14.00 1.95
N ASN A 104 -22.72 12.78 1.61
CA ASN A 104 -21.87 11.80 0.93
C ASN A 104 -21.39 12.30 -0.44
N GLY A 105 -20.08 12.46 -0.58
CA GLY A 105 -19.41 12.83 -1.84
C GLY A 105 -18.35 11.84 -2.27
N GLY A 106 -18.22 10.71 -1.58
CA GLY A 106 -17.15 9.74 -1.76
C GLY A 106 -15.85 10.11 -1.03
N LYS A 107 -14.95 9.12 -0.95
CA LYS A 107 -13.69 9.25 -0.22
C LYS A 107 -12.82 10.47 -0.63
N PRO A 108 -12.66 10.83 -1.92
CA PRO A 108 -11.93 12.04 -2.29
C PRO A 108 -12.57 13.33 -1.74
N SER A 109 -13.91 13.42 -1.73
CA SER A 109 -14.63 14.57 -1.16
C SER A 109 -14.38 14.69 0.34
N ALA A 110 -14.42 13.57 1.08
CA ALA A 110 -14.12 13.54 2.50
C ALA A 110 -12.65 13.92 2.80
N LEU A 111 -11.70 13.37 2.04
CA LEU A 111 -10.28 13.70 2.18
C LEU A 111 -9.99 15.18 1.90
N ASN A 112 -10.62 15.78 0.89
CA ASN A 112 -10.47 17.19 0.58
C ASN A 112 -11.09 18.11 1.65
N ALA A 113 -12.23 17.72 2.23
CA ALA A 113 -12.82 18.45 3.35
C ALA A 113 -11.89 18.42 4.58
N GLY A 114 -11.28 17.25 4.87
CA GLY A 114 -10.28 17.14 5.92
C GLY A 114 -9.02 17.96 5.63
N LEU A 115 -8.55 17.98 4.38
CA LEU A 115 -7.39 18.76 3.94
C LEU A 115 -7.62 20.27 4.09
N ALA A 116 -8.83 20.74 3.81
CA ALA A 116 -9.21 22.14 4.00
C ALA A 116 -9.24 22.55 5.49
N ALA A 117 -9.54 21.60 6.37
CA ALA A 117 -9.58 21.82 7.82
C ALA A 117 -8.23 21.58 8.52
N ALA A 118 -7.24 20.99 7.83
CA ALA A 118 -5.93 20.67 8.39
C ALA A 118 -5.14 21.92 8.80
N GLY A 119 -4.78 22.01 10.09
CA GLY A 119 -4.04 23.12 10.67
C GLY A 119 -2.53 23.08 10.45
N HIS A 120 -1.97 21.92 10.07
CA HIS A 120 -0.52 21.71 9.99
C HIS A 120 0.01 21.53 8.56
N ASP A 121 1.31 21.76 8.38
CA ASP A 121 1.97 21.67 7.07
C ASP A 121 2.23 20.23 6.61
N LEU A 122 2.16 19.27 7.54
CA LEU A 122 2.26 17.85 7.27
C LEU A 122 0.90 17.20 7.54
N VAL A 123 0.44 16.42 6.56
CA VAL A 123 -0.87 15.76 6.58
C VAL A 123 -0.67 14.26 6.48
N VAL A 124 -1.29 13.50 7.37
CA VAL A 124 -1.36 12.04 7.30
C VAL A 124 -2.78 11.65 6.90
N MET A 125 -2.93 10.80 5.90
CA MET A 125 -4.21 10.21 5.51
C MET A 125 -4.22 8.74 5.91
N VAL A 126 -5.29 8.31 6.56
CA VAL A 126 -5.47 6.95 7.08
C VAL A 126 -6.93 6.51 6.92
N ASP A 127 -7.17 5.29 6.45
CA ASP A 127 -8.52 4.74 6.34
C ASP A 127 -9.18 4.56 7.72
N GLY A 128 -10.50 4.76 7.83
CA GLY A 128 -11.26 4.66 9.08
C GLY A 128 -11.28 3.28 9.76
N ASP A 129 -10.74 2.26 9.10
CA ASP A 129 -10.57 0.89 9.60
C ASP A 129 -9.09 0.52 9.84
N THR A 130 -8.20 1.50 9.90
CA THR A 130 -6.77 1.25 10.02
C THR A 130 -6.23 1.72 11.37
N VAL A 131 -5.48 0.83 12.02
CA VAL A 131 -4.94 1.02 13.37
C VAL A 131 -3.43 1.23 13.31
N PHE A 132 -2.94 2.30 13.91
CA PHE A 132 -1.51 2.62 13.95
C PHE A 132 -0.83 2.04 15.20
N GLU A 133 0.44 1.66 15.07
CA GLU A 133 1.33 1.49 16.23
C GLU A 133 1.68 2.87 16.83
N PRO A 134 1.95 3.00 18.14
CA PRO A 134 2.19 4.31 18.78
C PRO A 134 3.29 5.16 18.12
N GLU A 135 4.34 4.51 17.59
CA GLU A 135 5.49 5.13 16.93
C GLU A 135 5.28 5.39 15.43
N THR A 136 4.13 4.98 14.87
CA THR A 136 3.88 5.00 13.42
C THR A 136 3.99 6.39 12.83
N VAL A 137 3.27 7.36 13.40
CA VAL A 137 3.26 8.74 12.90
C VAL A 137 4.66 9.36 12.99
N HIS A 138 5.31 9.19 14.14
CA HIS A 138 6.67 9.66 14.38
C HIS A 138 7.64 9.15 13.31
N ALA A 139 7.67 7.82 13.08
CA ALA A 139 8.53 7.20 12.08
C ALA A 139 8.16 7.63 10.65
N LEU A 140 6.86 7.75 10.35
CA LEU A 140 6.34 8.04 9.01
C LEU A 140 6.81 9.39 8.48
N ILE A 141 6.93 10.41 9.34
CA ILE A 141 7.24 11.78 8.90
C ILE A 141 8.73 12.11 8.81
N GLN A 142 9.61 11.33 9.43
CA GLN A 142 11.05 11.63 9.45
C GLN A 142 11.67 11.86 8.06
N PRO A 143 11.27 11.15 6.99
CA PRO A 143 11.76 11.43 5.65
C PRO A 143 11.46 12.84 5.10
N PHE A 144 10.52 13.60 5.70
CA PHE A 144 10.28 15.01 5.36
C PHE A 144 11.42 15.95 5.77
N ALA A 145 12.44 15.47 6.49
CA ALA A 145 13.68 16.22 6.63
C ALA A 145 14.37 16.49 5.28
N ASP A 146 14.01 15.75 4.21
CA ASP A 146 14.32 16.15 2.84
C ASP A 146 13.22 17.08 2.28
N PRO A 147 13.55 18.34 1.92
CA PRO A 147 12.57 19.25 1.33
C PRO A 147 12.07 18.78 -0.05
N ARG A 148 12.73 17.82 -0.70
CA ARG A 148 12.27 17.28 -2.00
C ARG A 148 11.23 16.17 -1.87
N VAL A 149 11.04 15.64 -0.66
CA VAL A 149 10.04 14.59 -0.40
C VAL A 149 8.69 15.26 -0.22
N GLY A 150 7.74 14.95 -1.10
CA GLY A 150 6.37 15.46 -1.03
C GLY A 150 5.37 14.46 -0.46
N ALA A 151 5.69 13.16 -0.50
CA ALA A 151 4.87 12.11 0.11
C ALA A 151 5.69 10.91 0.58
N ILE A 152 5.12 10.18 1.54
CA ILE A 152 5.73 9.02 2.19
C ILE A 152 4.70 7.91 2.30
N SER A 153 5.04 6.74 1.78
CA SER A 153 4.29 5.51 1.97
C SER A 153 4.78 4.80 3.22
N GLY A 154 3.87 4.52 4.15
CA GLY A 154 4.15 3.59 5.25
C GLY A 154 3.95 2.13 4.84
N ASN A 155 4.07 1.26 5.84
CA ASN A 155 3.99 -0.19 5.74
C ASN A 155 2.63 -0.71 6.21
N THR A 156 1.75 -1.04 5.27
CA THR A 156 0.45 -1.65 5.57
C THR A 156 0.60 -3.14 5.89
N LYS A 157 0.01 -3.56 7.01
CA LYS A 157 0.01 -4.93 7.52
C LYS A 157 -1.43 -5.45 7.63
N VAL A 158 -1.61 -6.73 7.34
CA VAL A 158 -2.91 -7.42 7.47
C VAL A 158 -3.09 -7.88 8.92
N ALA A 159 -4.19 -7.52 9.58
CA ALA A 159 -4.50 -7.97 10.94
C ALA A 159 -5.12 -9.38 10.98
N ASN A 160 -6.13 -9.64 10.13
CA ASN A 160 -6.94 -10.86 10.15
C ASN A 160 -6.31 -12.02 9.37
N ARG A 161 -5.23 -12.59 9.92
CA ARG A 161 -4.42 -13.66 9.28
C ARG A 161 -4.87 -15.10 9.59
N GLY A 162 -5.94 -15.28 10.37
CA GLY A 162 -6.31 -16.59 10.94
C GLY A 162 -6.89 -17.63 9.97
N ARG A 163 -7.31 -17.22 8.77
CA ARG A 163 -7.86 -18.11 7.73
C ARG A 163 -6.93 -18.16 6.52
N ILE A 164 -7.07 -19.20 5.67
CA ILE A 164 -6.25 -19.39 4.46
C ILE A 164 -6.24 -18.14 3.56
N LEU A 165 -7.42 -17.51 3.35
CA LEU A 165 -7.51 -16.29 2.55
C LEU A 165 -6.75 -15.12 3.17
N GLY A 166 -6.77 -14.99 4.50
CA GLY A 166 -5.98 -13.99 5.23
C GLY A 166 -4.48 -14.28 5.14
N ALA A 167 -4.07 -15.55 5.19
CA ALA A 167 -2.68 -15.96 5.00
C ALA A 167 -2.17 -15.64 3.58
N TRP A 168 -2.96 -15.89 2.53
CA TRP A 168 -2.60 -15.54 1.16
C TRP A 168 -2.47 -14.02 0.96
N GLN A 169 -3.38 -13.24 1.52
CA GLN A 169 -3.30 -11.78 1.48
C GLN A 169 -2.09 -11.28 2.28
N HIS A 170 -1.76 -11.90 3.41
CA HIS A 170 -0.55 -11.57 4.14
C HIS A 170 0.73 -11.84 3.32
N ILE A 171 0.81 -12.98 2.61
CA ILE A 171 1.90 -13.27 1.68
C ILE A 171 1.97 -12.21 0.58
N GLU A 172 0.83 -11.86 -0.02
CA GLU A 172 0.76 -10.83 -1.06
C GLU A 172 1.20 -9.45 -0.55
N TYR A 173 0.82 -9.05 0.66
CA TYR A 173 1.25 -7.75 1.21
C TYR A 173 2.76 -7.70 1.42
N VAL A 174 3.35 -8.76 1.97
CA VAL A 174 4.79 -8.83 2.21
C VAL A 174 5.59 -8.93 0.90
N VAL A 175 5.17 -9.81 -0.02
CA VAL A 175 5.93 -10.13 -1.25
C VAL A 175 5.54 -9.25 -2.44
N GLY A 176 4.26 -8.96 -2.60
CA GLY A 176 3.70 -8.22 -3.74
C GLY A 176 3.67 -6.71 -3.53
N PHE A 177 3.52 -6.22 -2.31
CA PHE A 177 3.50 -4.78 -2.03
C PHE A 177 4.79 -4.28 -1.37
N ASN A 178 5.14 -4.76 -0.17
CA ASN A 178 6.26 -4.19 0.60
C ASN A 178 7.60 -4.36 -0.12
N LEU A 179 7.81 -5.52 -0.72
CA LEU A 179 9.02 -5.81 -1.46
C LEU A 179 9.13 -4.99 -2.76
N ASP A 180 8.03 -4.85 -3.49
CA ASP A 180 7.96 -4.00 -4.69
C ASP A 180 8.13 -2.51 -4.32
N ARG A 181 7.60 -2.05 -3.17
CA ARG A 181 7.81 -0.68 -2.66
C ARG A 181 9.28 -0.36 -2.41
N ARG A 182 10.04 -1.29 -1.82
CA ARG A 182 11.51 -1.13 -1.65
C ARG A 182 12.21 -0.97 -3.00
N LEU A 183 11.76 -1.69 -4.03
CA LEU A 183 12.28 -1.53 -5.40
C LEU A 183 11.92 -0.15 -5.98
N PHE A 184 10.66 0.27 -5.83
CA PHE A 184 10.20 1.57 -6.34
C PHE A 184 10.86 2.75 -5.63
N ASP A 185 11.15 2.66 -4.34
CA ASP A 185 11.87 3.70 -3.61
C ASP A 185 13.30 3.87 -4.14
N ILE A 186 14.01 2.76 -4.37
CA ILE A 186 15.36 2.78 -4.98
C ILE A 186 15.33 3.32 -6.41
N ALA A 187 14.31 2.95 -7.18
CA ALA A 187 14.12 3.42 -8.54
C ALA A 187 13.58 4.88 -8.60
N GLU A 188 13.22 5.45 -7.45
CA GLU A 188 12.57 6.75 -7.26
C GLU A 188 11.34 6.90 -8.17
N CYS A 189 10.48 5.88 -8.19
CA CYS A 189 9.31 5.83 -9.07
C CYS A 189 8.10 5.20 -8.37
N MET A 190 7.89 5.51 -7.09
CA MET A 190 6.74 5.01 -6.31
C MET A 190 5.43 5.36 -7.03
N PRO A 191 4.64 4.35 -7.45
CA PRO A 191 3.40 4.61 -8.17
C PRO A 191 2.21 4.86 -7.24
N THR A 192 2.27 4.38 -5.99
CA THR A 192 1.13 4.40 -5.06
C THR A 192 1.61 4.52 -3.61
N VAL A 193 1.15 5.54 -2.93
CA VAL A 193 1.06 5.63 -1.46
C VAL A 193 -0.31 5.06 -1.06
N PRO A 194 -0.39 4.00 -0.23
CA PRO A 194 -1.67 3.38 0.09
C PRO A 194 -2.53 4.30 0.97
N GLY A 195 -3.83 4.32 0.73
CA GLY A 195 -4.80 5.06 1.57
C GLY A 195 -4.77 4.69 3.06
N ALA A 196 -4.32 3.49 3.41
CA ALA A 196 -4.19 3.03 4.79
C ALA A 196 -3.07 3.72 5.59
N ILE A 197 -2.00 4.22 4.93
CA ILE A 197 -0.89 4.89 5.61
C ILE A 197 -0.07 5.73 4.61
N GLY A 198 -0.46 7.00 4.48
CA GLY A 198 0.25 7.97 3.67
C GLY A 198 0.47 9.27 4.41
N ALA A 199 1.68 9.83 4.33
CA ALA A 199 1.95 11.19 4.77
C ALA A 199 2.33 12.07 3.58
N PHE A 200 1.92 13.33 3.62
CA PHE A 200 2.03 14.27 2.52
C PHE A 200 2.40 15.66 3.06
N ARG A 201 3.15 16.43 2.28
CA ARG A 201 3.21 17.87 2.52
C ARG A 201 1.92 18.51 2.06
N ARG A 202 1.38 19.41 2.87
CA ARG A 202 0.12 20.09 2.59
C ARG A 202 0.22 20.97 1.33
N ASP A 203 1.34 21.67 1.15
CA ASP A 203 1.60 22.49 -0.05
C ASP A 203 1.65 21.65 -1.33
N ALA A 204 2.25 20.46 -1.27
CA ALA A 204 2.30 19.52 -2.38
C ALA A 204 0.90 19.03 -2.77
N LEU A 205 0.04 18.73 -1.79
CA LEU A 205 -1.36 18.38 -2.03
C LEU A 205 -2.14 19.53 -2.69
N PHE A 206 -2.01 20.75 -2.19
CA PHE A 206 -2.70 21.90 -2.78
C PHE A 206 -2.23 22.21 -4.19
N ARG A 207 -0.93 22.09 -4.47
CA ARG A 207 -0.36 22.31 -5.82
C ARG A 207 -0.91 21.36 -6.87
N VAL A 208 -1.23 20.12 -6.50
CA VAL A 208 -1.82 19.14 -7.41
C VAL A 208 -3.36 19.17 -7.44
N GLY A 209 -3.98 20.09 -6.70
CA GLY A 209 -5.44 20.28 -6.67
C GLY A 209 -6.17 19.39 -5.65
N GLY A 210 -5.46 18.82 -4.67
CA GLY A 210 -6.03 17.90 -3.68
C GLY A 210 -6.19 16.48 -4.20
N VAL A 211 -7.14 15.74 -3.62
CA VAL A 211 -7.45 14.36 -3.98
C VAL A 211 -8.51 14.34 -5.08
N SER A 212 -8.17 13.79 -6.25
CA SER A 212 -9.07 13.69 -7.40
C SER A 212 -10.06 12.53 -7.27
N ASP A 213 -11.25 12.70 -7.84
CA ASP A 213 -12.29 11.69 -7.99
C ASP A 213 -12.38 11.09 -9.41
N ASP A 214 -11.45 11.44 -10.30
CA ASP A 214 -11.42 10.98 -11.69
C ASP A 214 -11.21 9.45 -11.83
N THR A 215 -10.59 8.83 -10.82
CA THR A 215 -10.20 7.41 -10.87
C THR A 215 -10.71 6.66 -9.65
N LEU A 216 -10.89 5.34 -9.79
CA LEU A 216 -11.30 4.47 -8.67
C LEU A 216 -10.20 4.21 -7.62
N ALA A 217 -8.96 4.60 -7.92
CA ALA A 217 -7.79 4.46 -7.06
C ALA A 217 -7.19 5.85 -6.83
N GLU A 218 -7.88 6.65 -6.02
CA GLU A 218 -7.56 8.04 -5.72
C GLU A 218 -6.13 8.21 -5.18
N ASP A 219 -5.66 7.21 -4.43
CA ASP A 219 -4.35 7.17 -3.79
C ASP A 219 -3.20 7.03 -4.81
N THR A 220 -3.42 6.19 -5.83
CA THR A 220 -2.51 5.96 -6.94
C THR A 220 -2.48 7.18 -7.87
N ASP A 221 -3.64 7.74 -8.19
CA ASP A 221 -3.74 8.97 -8.98
C ASP A 221 -3.01 10.13 -8.32
N LEU A 222 -3.27 10.39 -7.03
CA LEU A 222 -2.60 11.41 -6.24
C LEU A 222 -1.08 11.23 -6.23
N THR A 223 -0.62 10.00 -5.99
CA THR A 223 0.82 9.70 -5.96
C THR A 223 1.49 10.00 -7.31
N MET A 224 0.84 9.62 -8.41
CA MET A 224 1.35 9.90 -9.76
C MET A 224 1.33 11.40 -10.07
N ALA A 225 0.29 12.13 -9.64
CA ALA A 225 0.22 13.58 -9.77
C ALA A 225 1.36 14.29 -9.05
N LEU A 226 1.65 13.90 -7.80
CA LEU A 226 2.77 14.43 -7.01
C LEU A 226 4.13 14.18 -7.68
N CYS A 227 4.36 12.97 -8.18
CA CYS A 227 5.58 12.65 -8.92
C CYS A 227 5.71 13.49 -10.20
N ARG A 228 4.60 13.77 -10.88
CA ARG A 228 4.58 14.61 -12.09
C ARG A 228 4.82 16.08 -11.79
N ASP A 229 4.39 16.57 -10.64
CA ASP A 229 4.67 17.91 -10.12
C ASP A 229 6.14 18.06 -9.64
N GLY A 230 6.90 16.96 -9.60
CA GLY A 230 8.34 16.95 -9.32
C GLY A 230 8.71 16.42 -7.94
N TRP A 231 7.73 16.07 -7.11
CA TRP A 231 7.95 15.59 -5.74
C TRP A 231 8.47 14.17 -5.70
N ARG A 232 9.46 13.93 -4.84
CA ARG A 232 9.89 12.58 -4.53
C ARG A 232 8.90 11.93 -3.57
N VAL A 233 8.57 10.68 -3.85
CA VAL A 233 7.77 9.82 -2.99
C VAL A 233 8.67 8.69 -2.49
N VAL A 234 8.69 8.48 -1.17
CA VAL A 234 9.58 7.51 -0.52
C VAL A 234 8.81 6.47 0.29
N TYR A 235 9.47 5.38 0.64
CA TYR A 235 8.90 4.31 1.46
C TYR A 235 9.56 4.28 2.84
N GLN A 236 8.75 4.27 3.90
CA GLN A 236 9.19 4.13 5.28
C GLN A 236 8.70 2.78 5.83
N ASP A 237 9.60 1.79 5.94
CA ASP A 237 9.25 0.41 6.31
C ASP A 237 8.95 0.21 7.80
N ASP A 238 9.48 1.09 8.65
CA ASP A 238 9.28 1.07 10.10
C ASP A 238 7.94 1.69 10.55
N ALA A 239 7.27 2.47 9.70
CA ALA A 239 5.96 3.05 10.01
C ALA A 239 4.84 2.05 9.67
N ARG A 240 4.24 1.40 10.68
CA ARG A 240 3.34 0.26 10.47
C ARG A 240 1.88 0.58 10.77
N ALA A 241 1.01 0.23 9.83
CA ALA A 241 -0.44 0.37 9.97
C ALA A 241 -1.14 -0.98 9.75
N TRP A 242 -2.09 -1.31 10.62
CA TRP A 242 -2.80 -2.58 10.62
C TRP A 242 -4.23 -2.40 10.09
N THR A 243 -4.55 -3.09 8.99
CA THR A 243 -5.86 -3.02 8.33
C THR A 243 -6.51 -4.42 8.23
N GLU A 244 -7.83 -4.43 8.05
CA GLU A 244 -8.60 -5.64 7.76
C GLU A 244 -8.59 -5.96 6.26
N ALA A 245 -8.12 -7.15 5.94
CA ALA A 245 -8.19 -7.69 4.59
C ALA A 245 -9.57 -8.36 4.34
N PRO A 246 -10.10 -8.36 3.10
CA PRO A 246 -11.33 -9.07 2.76
C PRO A 246 -11.40 -10.51 3.28
N ALA A 247 -12.52 -10.87 3.93
CA ALA A 247 -12.73 -12.19 4.51
C ALA A 247 -13.35 -13.23 3.55
N SER A 248 -13.80 -12.79 2.36
CA SER A 248 -14.43 -13.65 1.34
C SER A 248 -13.84 -13.41 -0.04
N LEU A 249 -13.89 -14.42 -0.92
CA LEU A 249 -13.40 -14.30 -2.30
C LEU A 249 -14.16 -13.24 -3.11
N GLY A 250 -15.47 -13.09 -2.87
CA GLY A 250 -16.28 -12.05 -3.54
C GLY A 250 -15.89 -10.63 -3.12
N ALA A 251 -15.64 -10.40 -1.82
CA ALA A 251 -15.13 -9.11 -1.34
C ALA A 251 -13.72 -8.83 -1.87
N LEU A 252 -12.86 -9.85 -1.88
CA LEU A 252 -11.52 -9.76 -2.45
C LEU A 252 -11.55 -9.40 -3.94
N TRP A 253 -12.44 -10.04 -4.72
CA TRP A 253 -12.61 -9.74 -6.14
C TRP A 253 -12.96 -8.27 -6.37
N LYS A 254 -13.99 -7.77 -5.67
CA LYS A 254 -14.43 -6.37 -5.78
C LYS A 254 -13.29 -5.41 -5.45
N GLN A 255 -12.52 -5.70 -4.39
CA GLN A 255 -11.36 -4.89 -4.00
C GLN A 255 -10.27 -4.91 -5.08
N ARG A 256 -9.84 -6.09 -5.52
CA ARG A 256 -8.74 -6.24 -6.49
C ARG A 256 -9.13 -5.68 -7.86
N TYR A 257 -10.38 -5.83 -8.26
CA TYR A 257 -10.92 -5.22 -9.46
C TYR A 257 -10.85 -3.69 -9.39
N ARG A 258 -11.29 -3.09 -8.29
CA ARG A 258 -11.21 -1.63 -8.08
C ARG A 258 -9.76 -1.15 -8.16
N TRP A 259 -8.83 -1.86 -7.51
CA TRP A 259 -7.41 -1.49 -7.51
C TRP A 259 -6.79 -1.62 -8.90
N CYS A 260 -7.00 -2.73 -9.58
CA CYS A 260 -6.44 -2.96 -10.91
C CYS A 260 -7.02 -1.97 -11.93
N TYR A 261 -8.35 -1.81 -11.95
CA TYR A 261 -9.01 -0.88 -12.85
C TYR A 261 -8.62 0.58 -12.58
N GLY A 262 -8.65 1.01 -11.31
CA GLY A 262 -8.22 2.35 -10.92
C GLY A 262 -6.76 2.63 -11.26
N THR A 263 -5.88 1.63 -11.10
CA THR A 263 -4.47 1.75 -11.51
C THR A 263 -4.36 1.96 -13.03
N LEU A 264 -5.11 1.21 -13.85
CA LEU A 264 -5.13 1.41 -15.29
C LEU A 264 -5.62 2.81 -15.68
N GLN A 265 -6.67 3.32 -15.01
CA GLN A 265 -7.16 4.69 -15.21
C GLN A 265 -6.08 5.73 -14.86
N ALA A 266 -5.42 5.58 -13.71
CA ALA A 266 -4.34 6.48 -13.28
C ALA A 266 -3.14 6.42 -14.24
N MET A 267 -2.72 5.21 -14.67
CA MET A 267 -1.66 5.04 -15.67
C MET A 267 -2.00 5.77 -16.97
N TRP A 268 -3.25 5.69 -17.42
CA TRP A 268 -3.71 6.36 -18.63
C TRP A 268 -3.74 7.89 -18.47
N LYS A 269 -4.33 8.39 -17.38
CA LYS A 269 -4.35 9.82 -17.02
C LYS A 269 -2.93 10.39 -16.98
N HIS A 270 -1.99 9.63 -16.41
CA HIS A 270 -0.60 10.06 -16.20
C HIS A 270 0.40 9.64 -17.28
N ARG A 271 -0.05 9.03 -18.39
CA ARG A 271 0.81 8.49 -19.47
C ARG A 271 1.84 9.48 -20.04
N GLY A 272 1.54 10.78 -20.03
CA GLY A 272 2.48 11.83 -20.46
C GLY A 272 3.79 11.88 -19.67
N ALA A 273 3.85 11.27 -18.48
CA ALA A 273 5.06 11.18 -17.67
C ALA A 273 6.23 10.49 -18.39
N VAL A 274 5.96 9.60 -19.38
CA VAL A 274 7.01 8.85 -20.09
C VAL A 274 7.96 9.75 -20.89
N VAL A 275 7.46 10.87 -21.41
CA VAL A 275 8.23 11.86 -22.20
C VAL A 275 8.76 13.01 -21.37
N GLN A 276 8.38 13.11 -20.09
CA GLN A 276 8.80 14.19 -19.21
C GLN A 276 10.21 13.95 -18.61
N GLY A 277 10.84 15.03 -18.17
CA GLY A 277 12.10 15.02 -17.43
C GLY A 277 11.91 14.81 -15.92
N GLY A 278 13.02 14.80 -15.17
CA GLY A 278 13.00 14.80 -13.71
C GLY A 278 12.27 13.60 -13.09
N GLN A 279 11.56 13.87 -11.99
CA GLN A 279 10.84 12.86 -11.19
C GLN A 279 9.67 12.23 -11.96
N ALA A 280 8.95 13.03 -12.75
CA ALA A 280 7.90 12.57 -13.66
C ALA A 280 8.44 11.53 -14.65
N GLY A 281 9.60 11.80 -15.25
CA GLY A 281 10.26 10.88 -16.18
C GLY A 281 10.68 9.55 -15.55
N LYS A 282 11.10 9.57 -14.27
CA LYS A 282 11.40 8.34 -13.52
C LYS A 282 10.13 7.53 -13.30
N LEU A 283 9.04 8.16 -12.84
CA LEU A 283 7.73 7.52 -12.72
C LEU A 283 7.27 6.94 -14.07
N GLY A 284 7.30 7.72 -15.14
CA GLY A 284 6.84 7.31 -16.46
C GLY A 284 7.63 6.12 -17.01
N ARG A 285 8.95 6.23 -17.14
CA ARG A 285 9.76 5.21 -17.81
C ARG A 285 10.03 3.97 -16.95
N ARG A 286 10.14 4.13 -15.63
CA ARG A 286 10.43 3.00 -14.71
C ARG A 286 9.16 2.49 -14.05
N GLY A 287 8.37 3.37 -13.43
CA GLY A 287 7.15 3.02 -12.71
C GLY A 287 6.05 2.51 -13.64
N LEU A 288 5.57 3.30 -14.60
CA LEU A 288 4.51 2.86 -15.52
C LEU A 288 4.96 1.67 -16.38
N GLY A 289 6.22 1.63 -16.79
CA GLY A 289 6.80 0.47 -17.48
C GLY A 289 6.76 -0.81 -16.64
N TYR A 290 7.11 -0.71 -15.35
CA TYR A 290 7.00 -1.83 -14.41
C TYR A 290 5.55 -2.29 -14.25
N LEU A 291 4.62 -1.36 -14.00
CA LEU A 291 3.19 -1.68 -13.84
C LEU A 291 2.64 -2.37 -15.10
N LEU A 292 2.92 -1.81 -16.27
CA LEU A 292 2.46 -2.36 -17.55
C LEU A 292 3.00 -3.78 -17.76
N VAL A 293 4.30 -4.01 -17.58
CA VAL A 293 4.90 -5.32 -17.87
C VAL A 293 4.54 -6.35 -16.81
N LEU A 294 4.69 -6.01 -15.53
CA LEU A 294 4.63 -6.99 -14.44
C LEU A 294 3.26 -7.11 -13.77
N GLN A 295 2.43 -6.06 -13.79
CA GLN A 295 1.09 -6.10 -13.20
C GLN A 295 -0.02 -6.25 -14.24
N VAL A 296 0.20 -5.87 -15.49
CA VAL A 296 -0.81 -5.98 -16.56
C VAL A 296 -0.50 -7.10 -17.53
N LEU A 297 0.57 -6.97 -18.34
CA LEU A 297 0.85 -7.91 -19.43
C LEU A 297 1.20 -9.31 -18.91
N LEU A 298 2.06 -9.42 -17.90
CA LEU A 298 2.46 -10.73 -17.38
C LEU A 298 1.26 -11.54 -16.84
N PRO A 299 0.39 -11.01 -15.95
CA PRO A 299 -0.82 -11.74 -15.53
C PRO A 299 -1.83 -11.99 -16.66
N LEU A 300 -1.91 -11.09 -17.65
CA LEU A 300 -2.80 -11.26 -18.81
C LEU A 300 -2.41 -12.47 -19.66
N PHE A 301 -1.10 -12.72 -19.84
CA PHE A 301 -0.59 -13.85 -20.62
C PHE A 301 -0.32 -15.12 -19.79
N ALA A 302 -0.28 -15.01 -18.46
CA ALA A 302 0.01 -16.15 -17.59
C ALA A 302 -0.96 -17.34 -17.71
N PRO A 303 -2.29 -17.16 -17.96
CA PRO A 303 -3.19 -18.29 -18.23
C PRO A 303 -2.74 -19.17 -19.40
N VAL A 304 -2.08 -18.61 -20.41
CA VAL A 304 -1.56 -19.36 -21.56
C VAL A 304 -0.48 -20.34 -21.09
N VAL A 305 0.38 -19.92 -20.16
CA VAL A 305 1.41 -20.78 -19.56
C VAL A 305 0.77 -21.94 -18.79
N ASP A 306 -0.31 -21.68 -18.07
CA ASP A 306 -1.05 -22.72 -17.32
C ASP A 306 -1.68 -23.74 -18.28
N VAL A 307 -2.27 -23.30 -19.40
CA VAL A 307 -2.79 -24.19 -20.45
C VAL A 307 -1.69 -25.06 -21.05
N PHE A 308 -0.53 -24.49 -21.38
CA PHE A 308 0.60 -25.27 -21.90
C PHE A 308 1.17 -26.24 -20.86
N ALA A 309 1.16 -25.88 -19.58
CA ALA A 309 1.58 -26.79 -18.51
C ALA A 309 0.64 -27.99 -18.40
N ILE A 310 -0.69 -27.77 -18.43
CA ILE A 310 -1.68 -28.86 -18.42
C ILE A 310 -1.53 -29.75 -19.66
N TYR A 311 -1.39 -29.14 -20.84
CA TYR A 311 -1.13 -29.87 -22.08
C TYR A 311 0.14 -30.75 -21.96
N GLY A 312 1.23 -30.19 -21.44
CA GLY A 312 2.47 -30.92 -21.24
C GLY A 312 2.37 -32.07 -20.24
N LEU A 313 1.54 -31.93 -19.20
CA LEU A 313 1.28 -33.00 -18.23
C LEU A 313 0.48 -34.16 -18.83
N VAL A 314 -0.39 -33.89 -19.80
CA VAL A 314 -1.28 -34.91 -20.40
C VAL A 314 -0.65 -35.56 -21.62
N PHE A 315 0.04 -34.80 -22.46
CA PHE A 315 0.46 -35.24 -23.80
C PHE A 315 1.97 -35.35 -23.99
N LEU A 316 2.79 -34.79 -23.08
CA LEU A 316 4.25 -34.80 -23.20
C LEU A 316 4.88 -35.63 -22.06
N ASP A 317 5.98 -35.15 -21.47
CA ASP A 317 6.71 -35.77 -20.37
C ASP A 317 6.24 -35.18 -19.02
N PRO A 318 5.36 -35.88 -18.27
CA PRO A 318 4.76 -35.32 -17.06
C PRO A 318 5.80 -35.08 -15.96
N VAL A 319 6.85 -35.91 -15.91
CA VAL A 319 7.93 -35.81 -14.91
C VAL A 319 8.70 -34.51 -15.13
N ARG A 320 9.05 -34.20 -16.38
CA ARG A 320 9.76 -32.96 -16.71
C ARG A 320 8.93 -31.72 -16.41
N ILE A 321 7.64 -31.73 -16.76
CA ILE A 321 6.76 -30.59 -16.48
C ILE A 321 6.56 -30.40 -14.97
N ALA A 322 6.34 -31.49 -14.21
CA ALA A 322 6.25 -31.43 -12.76
C ALA A 322 7.55 -30.91 -12.13
N ALA A 323 8.71 -31.35 -12.60
CA ALA A 323 10.01 -30.88 -12.12
C ALA A 323 10.19 -29.36 -12.37
N LEU A 324 9.85 -28.86 -13.56
CA LEU A 324 9.90 -27.43 -13.86
C LEU A 324 8.96 -26.62 -12.94
N TRP A 325 7.77 -27.14 -12.68
CA TRP A 325 6.81 -26.50 -11.78
C TRP A 325 7.30 -26.48 -10.33
N LEU A 326 7.93 -27.56 -9.85
CA LEU A 326 8.56 -27.62 -8.53
C LEU A 326 9.74 -26.64 -8.40
N VAL A 327 10.56 -26.48 -9.44
CA VAL A 327 11.64 -25.47 -9.46
C VAL A 327 11.04 -24.06 -9.38
N PHE A 328 9.96 -23.79 -10.10
CA PHE A 328 9.27 -22.51 -10.04
C PHE A 328 8.70 -22.23 -8.64
N LEU A 329 8.04 -23.21 -8.02
CA LEU A 329 7.57 -23.10 -6.64
C LEU A 329 8.72 -22.87 -5.65
N LEU A 330 9.84 -23.56 -5.82
CA LEU A 330 11.02 -23.38 -4.98
C LEU A 330 11.55 -21.95 -5.07
N VAL A 331 11.68 -21.40 -6.29
CA VAL A 331 12.11 -20.00 -6.48
C VAL A 331 11.14 -19.02 -5.83
N GLN A 332 9.82 -19.22 -5.97
CA GLN A 332 8.82 -18.39 -5.31
C GLN A 332 8.91 -18.48 -3.79
N PHE A 333 9.05 -19.70 -3.25
CA PHE A 333 9.18 -19.93 -1.82
C PHE A 333 10.43 -19.26 -1.25
N LEU A 334 11.59 -19.38 -1.93
CA LEU A 334 12.82 -18.73 -1.51
C LEU A 334 12.71 -17.21 -1.51
N MET A 335 12.05 -16.64 -2.52
CA MET A 335 11.78 -15.20 -2.60
C MET A 335 10.85 -14.74 -1.48
N ALA A 336 9.77 -15.48 -1.23
CA ALA A 336 8.83 -15.19 -0.17
C ALA A 336 9.49 -15.31 1.22
N ALA A 337 10.28 -16.36 1.45
CA ALA A 337 11.04 -16.53 2.69
C ALA A 337 12.04 -15.39 2.92
N TYR A 338 12.68 -14.90 1.87
CA TYR A 338 13.56 -13.73 1.95
C TYR A 338 12.78 -12.46 2.31
N ALA A 339 11.63 -12.21 1.67
CA ALA A 339 10.78 -11.06 1.94
C ALA A 339 10.24 -11.06 3.38
N PHE A 340 9.76 -12.21 3.87
CA PHE A 340 9.29 -12.38 5.24
C PHE A 340 10.40 -12.12 6.26
N ARG A 341 11.62 -12.61 6.00
CA ARG A 341 12.78 -12.31 6.87
C ARG A 341 13.16 -10.83 6.86
N LEU A 342 12.93 -10.10 5.77
CA LEU A 342 13.18 -8.66 5.72
C LEU A 342 12.17 -7.86 6.53
N ASP A 343 10.92 -8.31 6.54
CA ASP A 343 9.82 -7.69 7.29
C ASP A 343 9.72 -8.19 8.74
N ASN A 344 10.64 -9.08 9.17
CA ASN A 344 10.62 -9.78 10.46
C ASN A 344 9.31 -10.54 10.72
N GLU A 345 8.72 -11.11 9.68
CA GLU A 345 7.48 -11.89 9.74
C GLU A 345 7.75 -13.38 9.91
N SER A 346 6.83 -14.08 10.57
CA SER A 346 6.90 -15.54 10.73
C SER A 346 6.79 -16.26 9.38
N LEU A 347 7.66 -17.24 9.12
CA LEU A 347 7.61 -18.03 7.88
C LEU A 347 6.42 -19.00 7.80
N ARG A 348 5.68 -19.17 8.91
CA ARG A 348 4.56 -20.14 8.98
C ARG A 348 3.57 -19.99 7.81
N PRO A 349 3.07 -18.80 7.44
CA PRO A 349 2.06 -18.66 6.38
C PRO A 349 2.50 -19.22 5.02
N LEU A 350 3.82 -19.32 4.76
CA LEU A 350 4.35 -19.81 3.50
C LEU A 350 3.97 -21.26 3.16
N TRP A 351 3.52 -22.06 4.14
CA TRP A 351 2.99 -23.40 3.84
C TRP A 351 1.77 -23.34 2.90
N THR A 352 1.02 -22.23 2.91
CA THR A 352 -0.15 -22.02 2.04
C THR A 352 0.21 -21.57 0.62
N LEU A 353 1.48 -21.25 0.35
CA LEU A 353 1.93 -20.69 -0.93
C LEU A 353 1.68 -21.62 -2.13
N PRO A 354 1.90 -22.95 -2.06
CA PRO A 354 1.53 -23.85 -3.16
C PRO A 354 0.04 -23.80 -3.47
N LEU A 355 -0.83 -23.74 -2.44
CA LEU A 355 -2.28 -23.65 -2.61
C LEU A 355 -2.72 -22.33 -3.26
N GLN A 356 -1.96 -21.25 -3.00
CA GLN A 356 -2.20 -19.94 -3.61
C GLN A 356 -2.13 -19.98 -5.14
N GLN A 357 -1.31 -20.87 -5.72
CA GLN A 357 -1.14 -20.98 -7.18
C GLN A 357 -2.39 -21.52 -7.89
N PHE A 358 -3.22 -22.31 -7.19
CA PHE A 358 -4.38 -22.97 -7.80
C PHE A 358 -5.66 -22.15 -7.71
N VAL A 359 -5.84 -21.35 -6.66
CA VAL A 359 -7.08 -20.60 -6.43
C VAL A 359 -6.83 -19.10 -6.56
N TYR A 360 -6.00 -18.56 -5.67
CA TYR A 360 -5.78 -17.11 -5.56
C TYR A 360 -5.23 -16.51 -6.85
N ARG A 361 -4.27 -17.19 -7.48
CA ARG A 361 -3.65 -16.75 -8.73
C ARG A 361 -4.65 -16.70 -9.89
N GLN A 362 -5.52 -17.69 -9.98
CA GLN A 362 -6.55 -17.74 -11.02
C GLN A 362 -7.56 -16.59 -10.84
N LEU A 363 -7.93 -16.30 -9.60
CA LEU A 363 -8.75 -15.14 -9.26
C LEU A 363 -8.08 -13.82 -9.69
N MET A 364 -6.77 -13.66 -9.46
CA MET A 364 -6.02 -12.48 -9.90
C MET A 364 -5.99 -12.35 -11.44
N TYR A 365 -5.81 -13.44 -12.18
CA TYR A 365 -5.82 -13.41 -13.64
C TYR A 365 -7.15 -12.89 -14.19
N LEU A 366 -8.26 -13.44 -13.67
CA LEU A 366 -9.58 -13.05 -14.13
C LEU A 366 -9.88 -11.59 -13.78
N VAL A 367 -9.45 -11.12 -12.60
CA VAL A 367 -9.55 -9.71 -12.24
C VAL A 367 -8.80 -8.82 -13.23
N VAL A 368 -7.54 -9.15 -13.57
CA VAL A 368 -6.76 -8.37 -14.55
C VAL A 368 -7.41 -8.38 -15.92
N ILE A 369 -7.85 -9.55 -16.41
CA ILE A 369 -8.56 -9.66 -17.69
C ILE A 369 -9.81 -8.78 -17.69
N GLN A 370 -10.64 -8.87 -16.64
CA GLN A 370 -11.84 -8.06 -16.51
C GLN A 370 -11.52 -6.57 -16.51
N SER A 371 -10.51 -6.13 -15.74
CA SER A 371 -10.10 -4.73 -15.66
C SER A 371 -9.57 -4.20 -17.00
N VAL A 372 -8.77 -4.99 -17.73
CA VAL A 372 -8.26 -4.61 -19.05
C VAL A 372 -9.40 -4.50 -20.07
N VAL A 373 -10.32 -5.48 -20.09
CA VAL A 373 -11.49 -5.44 -20.99
C VAL A 373 -12.37 -4.23 -20.68
N ALA A 374 -12.65 -3.96 -19.40
CA ALA A 374 -13.43 -2.78 -18.99
C ALA A 374 -12.73 -1.47 -19.40
N ALA A 375 -11.40 -1.41 -19.33
CA ALA A 375 -10.63 -0.22 -19.68
C ALA A 375 -10.64 0.04 -21.18
N LEU A 376 -10.50 -1.02 -21.99
CA LEU A 376 -10.60 -0.94 -23.44
C LEU A 376 -12.01 -0.62 -23.93
N ALA A 377 -13.04 -1.09 -23.20
CA ALA A 377 -14.44 -0.80 -23.50
C ALA A 377 -14.90 0.58 -23.00
N GLY A 378 -14.07 1.33 -22.26
CA GLY A 378 -14.41 2.66 -21.76
C GLY A 378 -15.50 2.67 -20.69
N VAL A 379 -15.65 1.59 -19.90
CA VAL A 379 -16.72 1.47 -18.91
C VAL A 379 -16.46 2.39 -17.72
N HIS A 380 -17.32 3.39 -17.49
CA HIS A 380 -17.28 4.18 -16.26
C HIS A 380 -17.98 3.40 -15.12
N LEU A 381 -17.21 3.01 -14.10
CA LEU A 381 -17.73 2.30 -12.94
C LEU A 381 -17.86 3.22 -11.75
N ARG A 382 -19.00 3.14 -11.06
CA ARG A 382 -19.21 3.80 -9.77
C ARG A 382 -18.60 2.96 -8.64
N TRP A 383 -18.26 3.63 -7.55
CA TRP A 383 -17.66 3.04 -6.36
C TRP A 383 -18.53 1.91 -5.78
N HIS A 384 -17.91 0.80 -5.34
CA HIS A 384 -18.61 -0.36 -4.78
C HIS A 384 -18.23 -0.59 -3.32
N ARG A 385 -19.25 -0.83 -2.47
CA ARG A 385 -19.18 -1.01 -1.02
C ARG A 385 -18.45 -2.32 -0.61
N MET A 386 -17.69 -2.27 0.49
CA MET A 386 -17.17 -3.44 1.21
C MET A 386 -17.87 -3.61 2.57
N GLU A 387 -18.14 -4.84 2.99
CA GLU A 387 -18.58 -5.16 4.35
C GLU A 387 -17.36 -5.39 5.25
N ARG A 388 -17.35 -4.75 6.44
CA ARG A 388 -16.27 -4.83 7.46
C ARG A 388 -16.74 -5.64 8.67
N TYR A 389 -15.82 -6.26 9.41
CA TYR A 389 -16.17 -7.22 10.47
C TYR A 389 -15.76 -6.77 11.90
N GLY A 390 -15.03 -5.66 12.07
CA GLY A 390 -14.78 -5.04 13.38
C GLY A 390 -13.90 -5.85 14.34
N SER A 391 -12.97 -6.63 13.80
CA SER A 391 -12.09 -7.56 14.52
C SER A 391 -10.66 -7.04 14.77
N LEU A 392 -10.40 -5.75 14.47
CA LEU A 392 -9.07 -5.14 14.56
C LEU A 392 -8.50 -5.17 15.97
N ARG A 393 -7.46 -5.99 16.16
CA ARG A 393 -6.51 -5.89 17.28
C ARG A 393 -5.10 -5.94 16.69
N VAL A 394 -4.26 -4.98 17.08
CA VAL A 394 -2.82 -5.05 16.77
C VAL A 394 -2.28 -6.34 17.41
N PRO A 395 -1.62 -7.23 16.65
CA PRO A 395 -0.99 -8.39 17.25
C PRO A 395 0.04 -7.92 18.30
N PRO A 396 0.13 -8.56 19.48
CA PRO A 396 1.13 -8.20 20.47
C PRO A 396 2.51 -8.27 19.82
N ALA A 397 3.34 -7.23 20.01
CA ALA A 397 4.67 -7.16 19.45
C ALA A 397 5.43 -8.46 19.77
N SER A 398 5.89 -9.16 18.73
CA SER A 398 6.74 -10.34 18.92
C SER A 398 8.03 -9.86 19.56
N GLN A 399 8.13 -10.00 20.89
CA GLN A 399 9.41 -9.85 21.58
C GLN A 399 10.37 -10.82 20.93
N GLY A 400 11.37 -10.27 20.23
CA GLY A 400 12.43 -11.08 19.65
C GLY A 400 13.05 -11.91 20.75
N GLN A 401 12.91 -13.23 20.66
CA GLN A 401 13.76 -14.12 21.44
C GLN A 401 15.19 -13.89 20.93
N ALA A 402 16.04 -13.52 21.88
CA ALA A 402 17.45 -13.19 21.72
C ALA A 402 18.25 -14.26 20.97
#